data_AF-A0A948P305-F1
#
_entry.id   AF-A0A948P305-F1
#
_cell.length_a   1.000
_cell.length_b   1.000
_cell.length_c   1.000
_cell.angle_alpha   90.00
_cell.angle_beta   90.00
_cell.angle_gamma   90.00
#
_symmetry.space_group_name_H-M   'P 1'
#
loop_
_entity.id
_entity.type
_entity.pdbx_description
1 polymer ?
#
loop_
_entity_poly.entity_id
_entity_poly.type
_entity_poly.pdbx_seq_one_letter_code
_entity_poly.pdbx_strand_id
1 'polypeptide(L)'
;MSYTDLLIHTCDIGALSQGAQDAYGKPAETWPLGYTDEPCRLLQTAGREIIVGAKVFVSDWKVFLGQDVSIDEQDRISNVKDATTGVVIDAGTYEVLRVKPVS
;
A
#
# COMPACT_ATOMS: atom_id res chain seq x y z
N MET A 1 -21.28 -14.22 -0.93
CA MET A 1 -20.26 -13.21 -1.28
C MET A 1 -19.06 -13.47 -0.41
N SER A 2 -17.92 -13.76 -1.03
CA SER A 2 -16.63 -13.92 -0.37
C SER A 2 -15.99 -12.54 -0.14
N TYR A 3 -15.01 -12.45 0.76
CA TYR A 3 -14.22 -11.22 0.95
C TYR A 3 -13.51 -10.81 -0.35
N THR A 4 -13.05 -11.79 -1.13
CA THR A 4 -12.38 -11.58 -2.41
C THR A 4 -13.28 -10.86 -3.42
N ASP A 5 -14.60 -11.11 -3.38
CA ASP A 5 -15.57 -10.45 -4.27
C ASP A 5 -15.66 -8.92 -4.00
N LEU A 6 -15.16 -8.45 -2.84
CA LEU A 6 -15.15 -7.05 -2.48
C LEU A 6 -13.87 -6.32 -2.93
N LEU A 7 -12.85 -7.05 -3.43
CA LEU A 7 -11.59 -6.50 -3.92
C LEU A 7 -11.73 -6.14 -5.40
N ILE A 8 -12.37 -4.99 -5.65
CA ILE A 8 -12.76 -4.54 -7.00
C ILE A 8 -11.63 -3.86 -7.79
N HIS A 9 -10.48 -3.64 -7.17
CA HIS A 9 -9.31 -3.00 -7.79
C HIS A 9 -8.12 -3.96 -7.81
N THR A 10 -7.09 -3.60 -8.58
CA THR A 10 -5.75 -4.15 -8.44
C THR A 10 -4.76 -3.06 -8.03
N CYS A 11 -3.68 -3.43 -7.35
CA CYS A 11 -2.61 -2.50 -7.00
C CYS A 11 -1.24 -3.18 -6.93
N ASP A 12 -0.20 -2.37 -7.07
CA ASP A 12 1.18 -2.80 -6.96
C ASP A 12 1.70 -2.50 -5.55
N ILE A 13 2.48 -3.41 -4.99
CA ILE A 13 3.03 -3.31 -3.63
C ILE A 13 4.55 -3.44 -3.71
N GLY A 14 5.24 -2.40 -3.24
CA GLY A 14 6.70 -2.36 -3.18
C GLY A 14 7.19 -2.44 -1.74
N ALA A 15 8.09 -3.37 -1.48
CA ALA A 15 8.68 -3.55 -0.15
C ALA A 15 9.91 -2.67 0.02
N LEU A 16 10.12 -2.13 1.23
CA LEU A 16 11.31 -1.31 1.48
C LEU A 16 12.60 -2.13 1.29
N SER A 17 13.49 -1.64 0.44
CA SER A 17 14.79 -2.23 0.17
C SER A 17 15.87 -1.15 0.05
N GLN A 18 17.10 -1.51 0.39
CA GLN A 18 18.27 -0.64 0.25
C GLN A 18 18.84 -0.76 -1.16
N GLY A 19 18.76 0.33 -1.91
CA GLY A 19 19.34 0.49 -3.23
C GLY A 19 20.79 0.97 -3.21
N ALA A 20 21.25 1.49 -4.35
CA ALA A 20 22.60 2.05 -4.50
C ALA A 20 22.85 3.20 -3.51
N GLN A 21 24.12 3.40 -3.13
CA GLN A 21 24.49 4.52 -2.27
C GLN A 21 24.20 5.86 -2.95
N ASP A 22 23.66 6.80 -2.18
CA ASP A 22 23.52 8.19 -2.55
C ASP A 22 24.89 8.89 -2.59
N ALA A 23 24.88 10.17 -3.00
CA ALA A 23 26.09 10.99 -3.06
C ALA A 23 26.79 11.21 -1.71
N TYR A 24 26.15 10.82 -0.61
CA TYR A 24 26.64 10.94 0.76
C TYR A 24 27.02 9.57 1.36
N GLY A 25 27.05 8.51 0.55
CA GLY A 25 27.43 7.16 0.96
C GLY A 25 26.37 6.41 1.78
N LYS A 26 25.14 6.94 1.86
CA LYS A 26 24.03 6.24 2.51
C LYS A 26 23.28 5.42 1.47
N PRO A 27 22.89 4.16 1.76
CA PRO A 27 22.05 3.40 0.84
C PRO A 27 20.74 4.16 0.61
N ALA A 28 20.40 4.41 -0.66
CA ALA A 28 19.14 5.03 -1.01
C ALA A 28 17.99 4.05 -0.75
N GLU A 29 16.89 4.53 -0.17
CA GLU A 29 15.68 3.72 0.00
C GLU A 29 14.99 3.52 -1.36
N THR A 30 14.63 2.28 -1.65
CA THR A 30 13.94 1.87 -2.88
C THR A 30 12.79 0.94 -2.53
N TRP A 31 11.74 0.93 -3.35
CA TRP A 31 10.57 0.07 -3.17
C TRP A 31 10.35 -0.76 -4.43
N PRO A 32 11.21 -1.76 -4.72
CA PRO A 32 10.98 -2.68 -5.83
C PRO A 32 9.63 -3.40 -5.64
N LEU A 33 8.89 -3.59 -6.73
CA LEU A 33 7.60 -4.27 -6.68
C LEU A 33 7.78 -5.73 -6.26
N GLY A 34 7.24 -6.07 -5.10
CA GLY A 34 7.16 -7.44 -4.58
C GLY A 34 5.87 -8.12 -5.00
N TYR A 35 4.81 -7.34 -5.18
CA TYR A 35 3.54 -7.80 -5.73
C TYR A 35 3.04 -6.85 -6.82
N THR A 36 2.42 -7.40 -7.86
CA THR A 36 1.95 -6.66 -9.04
C THR A 36 0.53 -7.05 -9.37
N ASP A 37 -0.33 -6.06 -9.64
CA ASP A 37 -1.75 -6.26 -9.95
C ASP A 37 -2.50 -7.12 -8.91
N GLU A 38 -2.16 -6.97 -7.63
CA GLU A 38 -2.81 -7.72 -6.55
C GLU A 38 -4.23 -7.24 -6.30
N PRO A 39 -5.19 -8.15 -6.10
CA PRO A 39 -6.55 -7.79 -5.73
C PRO A 39 -6.56 -6.93 -4.45
N CYS A 40 -7.13 -5.74 -4.57
CA CYS A 40 -7.26 -4.82 -3.45
C CYS A 40 -8.50 -3.96 -3.54
N ARG A 41 -8.77 -3.20 -2.48
CA ARG A 41 -9.78 -2.16 -2.46
C ARG A 41 -9.30 -0.98 -1.64
N LEU A 42 -9.15 0.15 -2.32
CA LEU A 42 -8.88 1.44 -1.69
C LEU A 42 -10.21 2.12 -1.35
N LEU A 43 -10.33 2.58 -0.12
CA LEU A 43 -11.51 3.27 0.40
C LEU A 43 -11.08 4.56 1.11
N GLN A 44 -11.66 5.68 0.69
CA GLN A 44 -11.49 6.94 1.40
C GLN A 44 -12.28 6.91 2.71
N THR A 45 -11.69 7.41 3.78
CA THR A 45 -12.31 7.50 5.11
C THR A 45 -12.16 8.88 5.70
N ALA A 46 -13.05 9.24 6.63
CA ALA A 46 -12.87 10.45 7.41
C ALA A 46 -11.54 10.37 8.17
N GLY A 47 -10.69 11.38 8.00
CA GLY A 47 -9.32 11.44 8.50
C GLY A 47 -9.16 10.82 9.87
N ARG A 48 -8.39 9.75 9.92
CA ARG A 48 -8.11 9.02 11.15
C ARG A 48 -6.71 9.36 11.61
N GLU A 49 -6.61 9.85 12.83
CA GLU A 49 -5.32 10.00 13.50
C GLU A 49 -4.72 8.62 13.83
N ILE A 50 -3.47 8.45 13.42
CA ILE A 50 -2.63 7.29 13.70
C ILE A 50 -1.37 7.80 14.40
N ILE A 51 -1.16 7.36 15.63
CA ILE A 51 0.03 7.69 16.42
C ILE A 51 1.04 6.57 16.20
N VAL A 52 2.21 6.90 15.65
CA VAL A 52 3.33 5.98 15.45
C VAL A 52 4.54 6.53 16.20
N GLY A 53 4.77 6.00 17.40
CA GLY A 53 5.80 6.50 18.31
C GLY A 53 5.55 7.96 18.70
N ALA A 54 6.49 8.85 18.36
CA ALA A 54 6.42 10.28 18.64
C ALA A 54 5.75 11.12 17.52
N LYS A 55 5.31 10.49 16.42
CA LYS A 55 4.69 11.17 15.27
C LYS A 55 3.20 10.88 15.22
N VAL A 56 2.42 11.90 14.85
CA VAL A 56 0.98 11.79 14.58
C VAL A 56 0.78 11.96 13.08
N PHE A 57 0.11 10.98 12.47
CA PHE A 57 -0.27 11.00 11.06
C PHE A 57 -1.79 11.07 10.96
N VAL A 58 -2.31 11.81 9.99
CA VAL A 58 -3.73 11.75 9.62
C VAL A 58 -3.83 10.98 8.32
N SER A 59 -4.58 9.88 8.33
CA SER A 59 -4.81 9.06 7.15
C SER A 59 -6.26 9.17 6.70
N ASP A 60 -6.45 9.55 5.45
CA ASP A 60 -7.76 9.61 4.79
C ASP A 60 -8.08 8.32 4.03
N TRP A 61 -7.26 7.28 4.12
CA TRP A 61 -7.37 6.10 3.27
C TRP A 61 -7.27 4.80 4.06
N LYS A 62 -8.05 3.80 3.62
CA LYS A 62 -7.91 2.40 4.04
C LYS A 62 -7.76 1.54 2.80
N VAL A 63 -6.87 0.56 2.88
CA VAL A 63 -6.71 -0.46 1.86
C VAL A 63 -7.10 -1.82 2.43
N PHE A 64 -7.79 -2.59 1.61
CA PHE A 64 -8.08 -4.00 1.85
C PHE A 64 -7.31 -4.81 0.82
N LEU A 65 -6.62 -5.87 1.26
CA LEU A 65 -5.75 -6.71 0.43
C LEU A 65 -6.20 -8.17 0.51
N GLY A 66 -5.77 -9.00 -0.44
CA GLY A 66 -5.95 -10.45 -0.39
C GLY A 66 -5.35 -11.09 0.86
N GLN A 67 -5.83 -12.30 1.22
CA GLN A 67 -5.37 -13.00 2.43
C GLN A 67 -3.91 -13.47 2.36
N ASP A 68 -3.38 -13.68 1.16
CA ASP A 68 -2.03 -14.19 0.94
C ASP A 68 -0.98 -13.08 0.77
N VAL A 69 -1.38 -11.81 0.88
CA VAL A 69 -0.49 -10.66 0.76
C VAL A 69 0.09 -10.32 2.13
N SER A 70 1.41 -10.42 2.25
CA SER A 70 2.15 -9.95 3.43
C SER A 70 2.64 -8.53 3.16
N ILE A 71 2.35 -7.61 4.09
CA ILE A 71 2.73 -6.21 4.00
C ILE A 71 3.08 -5.68 5.40
N ASP A 72 3.99 -4.70 5.49
CA ASP A 72 4.32 -3.98 6.72
C ASP A 72 4.21 -2.45 6.56
N GLU A 73 4.48 -1.70 7.65
CA GLU A 73 4.42 -0.24 7.66
C GLU A 73 5.54 0.48 6.90
N GLN A 74 6.50 -0.24 6.32
CA GLN A 74 7.57 0.31 5.48
C GLN A 74 7.25 0.20 3.99
N ASP A 75 6.23 -0.58 3.65
CA ASP A 75 5.82 -0.84 2.28
C ASP A 75 5.01 0.31 1.68
N ARG A 76 4.95 0.31 0.34
CA ARG A 76 4.20 1.29 -0.44
C ARG A 76 3.24 0.61 -1.39
N ILE A 77 2.09 1.24 -1.57
CA ILE A 77 1.07 0.83 -2.52
C ILE A 77 0.99 1.87 -3.63
N SER A 78 0.94 1.42 -4.87
CA SER A 78 0.85 2.31 -6.02
C SER A 78 0.01 1.71 -7.15
N ASN A 79 -0.25 2.51 -8.18
CA ASN A 79 -0.83 2.05 -9.45
C ASN A 79 -2.17 1.32 -9.27
N VAL A 80 -3.11 1.97 -8.57
CA VAL A 80 -4.42 1.38 -8.31
C VAL A 80 -5.24 1.41 -9.61
N LYS A 81 -5.70 0.25 -10.05
CA LYS A 81 -6.49 0.06 -11.28
C LYS A 81 -7.84 -0.57 -10.96
N ASP A 82 -8.82 -0.31 -11.81
CA ASP A 82 -10.06 -1.07 -11.80
C ASP A 82 -9.79 -2.52 -12.26
N ALA A 83 -10.22 -3.51 -11.47
CA ALA A 83 -9.88 -4.91 -11.73
C ALA A 83 -10.54 -5.49 -12.98
N THR A 84 -11.61 -4.86 -13.48
CA THR A 84 -12.35 -5.36 -14.66
C THR A 84 -11.81 -4.77 -15.95
N THR A 85 -11.48 -3.48 -15.93
CA THR A 85 -11.09 -2.70 -17.12
C THR A 85 -9.59 -2.49 -17.24
N GLY A 86 -8.83 -2.68 -16.15
CA GLY A 86 -7.39 -2.43 -16.09
C GLY A 86 -7.01 -0.94 -16.16
N VAL A 87 -8.00 -0.03 -16.12
CA VAL A 87 -7.77 1.40 -16.16
C VAL A 87 -7.24 1.89 -14.83
N VAL A 88 -6.18 2.70 -14.85
CA VAL A 88 -5.66 3.37 -13.65
C VAL A 88 -6.71 4.31 -13.10
N ILE A 89 -7.20 4.01 -11.90
CA ILE A 89 -8.14 4.86 -11.16
C ILE A 89 -7.38 5.84 -10.24
N ASP A 90 -6.16 5.48 -9.85
CA ASP A 90 -5.27 6.35 -9.11
C ASP A 90 -3.80 6.01 -9.38
N ALA A 91 -3.06 7.02 -9.84
CA ALA A 91 -1.62 6.93 -10.10
C ALA A 91 -0.77 7.35 -8.89
N GLY A 92 -1.40 7.69 -7.76
CA GLY A 92 -0.74 8.05 -6.52
C GLY A 92 0.03 6.90 -5.88
N THR A 93 0.96 7.28 -4.99
CA THR A 93 1.70 6.35 -4.13
C THR A 93 1.29 6.59 -2.68
N TYR A 94 0.98 5.50 -1.99
CA TYR A 94 0.52 5.47 -0.61
C TYR A 94 1.56 4.80 0.28
N GLU A 95 1.85 5.40 1.43
CA GLU A 95 2.66 4.79 2.49
C GLU A 95 1.77 4.06 3.49
N VAL A 96 2.17 2.86 3.89
CA VAL A 96 1.41 2.07 4.85
C VAL A 96 1.69 2.59 6.26
N LEU A 97 0.67 3.16 6.90
CA LEU A 97 0.84 3.72 8.24
C LEU A 97 0.57 2.70 9.36
N ARG A 98 -0.22 1.67 9.08
CA ARG A 98 -0.59 0.63 10.05
C ARG A 98 -1.21 -0.58 9.36
N VAL A 99 -0.72 -1.76 9.68
CA VAL A 99 -1.32 -3.03 9.27
C VAL A 99 -2.25 -3.56 10.35
N LYS A 100 -3.39 -4.14 9.94
CA LYS A 100 -4.31 -4.84 10.84
C LYS A 100 -4.58 -6.23 10.27
N PRO A 101 -4.12 -7.31 10.95
CA PRO A 101 -4.46 -8.65 10.53
C PRO A 101 -5.96 -8.88 10.65
N VAL A 102 -6.52 -9.64 9.70
CA VAL A 102 -7.92 -10.07 9.75
C VAL A 102 -8.00 -11.22 10.75
N SER A 103 -8.60 -10.96 11.92
CA SER A 103 -8.89 -11.95 12.96
C SER A 103 -10.21 -12.67 12.70
#